data_AF-A0A158DTE4-F1
#
_entry.id   AF-A0A158DTE4-F1
#
_cell.length_a   1.000
_cell.length_b   1.000
_cell.length_c   1.000
_cell.angle_alpha   90.00
_cell.angle_beta   90.00
_cell.angle_gamma   90.00
#
_symmetry.space_group_name_H-M   'P 1'
#
loop_
_entity.id
_entity.type
_entity.pdbx_description
1 polymer ?
#
loop_
_entity_poly.entity_id
_entity_poly.type
_entity_poly.pdbx_seq_one_letter_code
_entity_poly.pdbx_strand_id
1 'polypeptide(L)' 'MVQMYNGLILPTDEEDAEINRGIALDPDTWELSDDEIRQMRPAALYEREGQMADQPPVT' A
#
# COMPACT_ATOMS: atom_id res chain seq x y z
N MET A 1 -19.77 -4.04 -17.70
CA MET A 1 -19.16 -2.81 -18.26
C MET A 1 -17.79 -2.67 -17.62
N VAL A 2 -16.76 -2.29 -18.37
CA VAL A 2 -15.41 -2.07 -17.82
C VAL A 2 -15.41 -0.76 -17.04
N GLN A 3 -14.94 -0.77 -15.80
CA GLN A 3 -14.76 0.44 -14.99
C GLN A 3 -13.31 0.93 -15.11
N MET A 4 -13.13 2.26 -15.15
CA MET A 4 -11.81 2.88 -15.23
C MET A 4 -11.58 3.85 -14.07
N TYR A 5 -10.34 3.89 -13.55
CA TYR A 5 -9.89 4.84 -12.56
C TYR A 5 -8.49 5.36 -12.94
N ASN A 6 -8.34 6.68 -13.11
CA ASN A 6 -7.08 7.32 -13.51
C ASN A 6 -6.38 6.67 -14.73
N GLY A 7 -7.16 6.26 -15.73
CA GLY A 7 -6.64 5.60 -16.94
C GLY A 7 -6.34 4.11 -16.78
N LEU A 8 -6.52 3.54 -15.59
CA LEU A 8 -6.40 2.12 -15.32
C LEU A 8 -7.76 1.43 -15.45
N ILE A 9 -7.75 0.18 -15.90
CA ILE A 9 -8.92 -0.70 -15.87
C ILE A 9 -9.01 -1.29 -14.47
N LEU A 10 -10.15 -1.10 -13.81
CA LEU A 10 -10.41 -1.75 -12.53
C LEU A 10 -10.80 -3.21 -12.75
N PRO A 11 -10.39 -4.12 -11.85
CA PRO A 11 -10.90 -5.48 -11.84
C PRO A 11 -12.43 -5.49 -11.77
N THR A 12 -13.03 -6.46 -12.43
CA THR A 12 -14.41 -6.86 -12.15
C THR A 12 -14.49 -7.54 -10.78
N ASP A 13 -15.68 -7.65 -10.20
CA ASP A 13 -15.88 -8.34 -8.92
C ASP A 13 -15.37 -9.80 -8.94
N GLU A 14 -15.45 -10.48 -10.08
CA GLU A 14 -14.92 -11.84 -10.26
C GLU A 14 -13.38 -11.85 -10.27
N GLU A 15 -12.76 -10.93 -10.99
CA GLU A 15 -11.30 -10.78 -11.02
C GLU A 15 -10.75 -10.36 -9.65
N ASP A 16 -11.44 -9.46 -8.94
CA ASP A 16 -11.08 -9.03 -7.59
C ASP A 16 -11.18 -10.19 -6.59
N ALA A 17 -12.22 -11.03 -6.70
CA ALA A 17 -12.35 -12.22 -5.88
C ALA A 17 -11.23 -13.23 -6.15
N GLU A 18 -10.81 -13.41 -7.41
CA GLU A 18 -9.71 -14.31 -7.76
C GLU A 18 -8.36 -13.78 -7.29
N ILE A 19 -8.12 -12.46 -7.36
CA ILE A 19 -6.94 -11.81 -6.78
C ILE A 19 -6.88 -12.06 -5.27
N ASN A 20 -7.98 -11.84 -4.55
CA ASN A 20 -8.06 -12.08 -3.11
C ASN A 20 -7.82 -13.55 -2.74
N ARG A 21 -8.30 -14.50 -3.54
CA ARG A 21 -7.98 -15.93 -3.35
C ARG A 21 -6.50 -16.22 -3.56
N GLY A 22 -5.89 -15.64 -4.59
CA GLY A 22 -4.46 -15.78 -4.86
C GLY A 22 -3.60 -15.32 -3.69
N ILE A 23 -3.89 -14.13 -3.15
CA ILE A 23 -3.22 -13.56 -1.97
C ILE A 23 -3.39 -14.50 -0.76
N ALA A 24 -4.60 -14.99 -0.50
CA ALA A 24 -4.86 -15.88 0.63
C ALA A 24 -4.19 -17.28 0.52
N LEU A 25 -3.86 -17.72 -0.70
CA LEU A 25 -3.17 -18.98 -0.94
C LEU A 25 -1.65 -18.86 -0.81
N ASP A 26 -1.10 -17.65 -0.80
CA ASP A 26 0.33 -17.43 -0.70
C ASP A 26 0.82 -17.58 0.75
N PRO A 27 1.60 -18.64 1.07
CA PRO A 27 2.04 -18.90 2.43
C PRO A 27 3.01 -17.85 2.98
N ASP A 28 3.60 -17.00 2.13
CA ASP A 28 4.49 -15.92 2.57
C ASP A 28 3.77 -14.57 2.74
N THR A 29 2.49 -14.50 2.37
CA THR A 29 1.68 -13.30 2.57
C THR A 29 1.37 -13.11 4.05
N TRP A 30 1.83 -11.99 4.60
CA TRP A 30 1.50 -11.54 5.94
C TRP A 30 0.42 -10.46 5.89
N GLU A 31 -0.79 -10.81 6.31
CA GLU A 31 -1.89 -9.85 6.46
C GLU A 31 -1.83 -9.16 7.82
N LEU A 32 -1.67 -7.83 7.81
CA LEU A 32 -1.52 -7.03 9.02
C LEU A 32 -2.87 -6.84 9.71
N SER A 33 -2.91 -7.14 11.00
CA SER A 33 -4.03 -6.75 11.86
C SER A 33 -4.03 -5.26 12.16
N ASP A 34 -5.20 -4.72 12.53
CA ASP A 34 -5.33 -3.34 12.97
C ASP A 34 -4.40 -2.98 14.14
N ASP A 35 -4.17 -3.92 15.06
CA ASP A 35 -3.31 -3.70 16.23
C ASP A 35 -1.84 -3.61 15.84
N GLU A 36 -1.40 -4.39 14.86
CA GLU A 36 -0.06 -4.27 14.29
C GLU A 36 0.10 -2.93 13.56
N ILE A 37 -0.88 -2.53 12.76
CA ILE A 37 -0.89 -1.23 12.07
C ILE A 37 -0.76 -0.07 13.09
N ARG A 38 -1.47 -0.15 14.23
CA ARG A 38 -1.39 0.87 15.30
C ARG A 38 -0.01 0.99 15.94
N GLN A 39 0.78 -0.08 15.93
CA GLN A 39 2.13 -0.08 16.49
C GLN A 39 3.19 0.42 15.49
N MET A 40 2.87 0.48 14.20
CA MET A 40 3.78 0.97 13.17
C MET A 40 3.99 2.48 13.27
N ARG A 41 5.18 2.93 12.87
CA ARG A 41 5.43 4.36 12.69
C ARG A 41 4.62 4.89 11.50
N PRO A 42 3.94 6.06 11.62
CA PRO A 42 3.22 6.65 10.51
C PRO A 42 4.13 6.93 9.30
N ALA A 43 3.68 6.53 8.11
CA ALA A 43 4.43 6.71 6.86
C ALA A 43 4.84 8.18 6.59
N ALA A 44 3.95 9.13 6.89
CA ALA A 44 4.19 10.57 6.72
C ALA A 44 5.40 11.11 7.52
N LEU A 45 5.82 10.42 8.58
CA LEU A 45 7.03 10.80 9.32
C LEU A 45 8.29 10.45 8.54
N TYR A 46 8.31 9.30 7.87
CA TYR A 46 9.44 8.89 7.03
C TYR A 46 9.62 9.81 5.82
N GLU A 47 8.51 10.23 5.18
CA GLU A 47 8.55 11.17 4.05
C GLU A 47 9.15 12.52 4.47
N ARG A 48 8.77 13.03 5.65
CA ARG A 48 9.32 14.27 6.20
C ARG A 48 10.80 14.14 6.56
N GLU A 49 11.21 13.02 7.15
CA GLU A 49 12.61 12.75 7.49
C GLU A 49 13.49 12.66 6.23
N GLY A 50 13.02 11.98 5.19
CA GLY A 50 13.71 11.93 3.89
C GLY A 50 13.87 13.33 3.26
N GLN A 51 12.81 14.14 3.29
CA GLN A 51 12.83 15.53 2.80
C GLN A 51 13.75 16.46 3.63
N MET A 52 14.01 16.15 4.89
CA MET A 52 14.97 16.88 5.73
C MET A 52 16.41 16.46 5.47
N ALA A 53 16.64 15.17 5.17
CA ALA A 53 17.97 14.64 4.85
C ALA A 53 18.49 15.12 3.49
N ASP A 54 17.60 15.39 2.53
CA ASP A 54 17.93 15.92 1.20
C ASP A 54 18.08 17.45 1.15
N GLN A 55 17.91 18.16 2.28
CA GLN A 55 18.17 19.60 2.31
C GLN A 55 19.69 19.85 2.47
N PRO A 56 20.32 20.57 1.52
CA PRO A 56 21.73 20.94 1.68
C PRO A 56 21.89 21.84 2.93
N PRO A 57 23.04 21.77 3.62
CA PRO A 57 23.26 22.60 4.79
C PRO A 57 23.13 24.08 4.40
N VAL A 58 22.17 24.76 5.02
CA VAL A 58 22.02 26.21 4.89
C VAL A 58 23.26 26.83 5.55
N THR A 59 24.18 27.32 4.72
CA THR A 59 25.37 28.08 5.14
C THR A 59 25.08 29.57 5.04
#